data_AF-A0A497J3H3-F1
#
_entry.id   AF-A0A497J3H3-F1
#
_cell.length_a   1.000
_cell.length_b   1.000
_cell.length_c   1.000
_cell.angle_alpha   90.00
_cell.angle_beta   90.00
_cell.angle_gamma   90.00
#
_symmetry.space_group_name_H-M   'P 1'
#
loop_
_entity.id
_entity.type
_entity.pdbx_description
1 polymer ?
#
loop_
_entity_poly.entity_id
_entity_poly.type
_entity_poly.pdbx_seq_one_letter_code
_entity_poly.pdbx_strand_id
1 'polypeptide(L)'
;MLSRVLKTCLDIKKNEAVLIVTDYEKIDVASIIEEACRKLSNEVMTIKMKPRSRNAEEPPKAVAQAMRSVDVVLAPTSKSLTHTDARKKACEAGARVATMPGITMDMLTKGAMLADYSEVRALSEKFAKLLTEAKEIKIENLGYTFYASVEGRKGIADSGIITKRGAFGNLPAGEAFIAPVEGKSYGKLAIDGSFASIGLLSRPIILTIEEGRVIKKEGDEGKLQIEKYKNGDVIAEIGIGTNPKA
;
A
#
# COMPACT_ATOMS: atom_id res chain seq x y z
N MET A 1 15.99 -3.50 15.50
CA MET A 1 14.97 -4.33 14.85
C MET A 1 14.55 -3.75 13.50
N LEU A 2 14.07 -2.50 13.45
CA LEU A 2 13.69 -1.82 12.21
C LEU A 2 14.78 -1.80 11.13
N SER A 3 16.05 -1.57 11.49
CA SER A 3 17.17 -1.62 10.53
C SER A 3 17.32 -2.98 9.84
N ARG A 4 17.04 -4.09 10.52
CA ARG A 4 17.03 -5.43 9.88
C ARG A 4 15.89 -5.53 8.88
N VAL A 5 14.71 -5.03 9.22
CA VAL A 5 13.56 -5.03 8.31
C VAL A 5 13.83 -4.18 7.08
N LEU A 6 14.33 -2.95 7.25
CA LEU A 6 14.70 -2.09 6.13
C LEU A 6 15.80 -2.72 5.26
N LYS A 7 16.76 -3.42 5.86
CA LYS A 7 17.75 -4.19 5.12
C LYS A 7 17.11 -5.32 4.30
N THR A 8 16.18 -6.08 4.86
CA THR A 8 15.45 -7.13 4.14
C THR A 8 14.59 -6.56 3.00
N CYS A 9 13.85 -5.49 3.27
CA CYS A 9 12.91 -4.91 2.32
C CYS A 9 13.60 -4.17 1.18
N LEU A 10 14.66 -3.41 1.45
CA LEU A 10 15.27 -2.50 0.46
C LEU A 10 16.68 -2.88 0.04
N ASP A 11 17.33 -3.82 0.74
CA ASP A 11 18.74 -4.18 0.55
C ASP A 11 19.68 -2.95 0.55
N ILE A 12 19.50 -2.06 1.53
CA ILE A 12 20.33 -0.85 1.70
C ILE A 12 21.79 -1.24 1.94
N LYS A 13 22.72 -0.65 1.19
CA LYS A 13 24.18 -0.87 1.31
C LYS A 13 24.89 0.33 1.93
N LYS A 14 26.09 0.10 2.46
CA LYS A 14 26.89 1.13 3.15
C LYS A 14 27.24 2.35 2.28
N ASN A 15 27.39 2.13 0.97
CA ASN A 15 27.81 3.12 -0.02
C ASN A 15 26.64 3.72 -0.83
N GLU A 16 25.40 3.43 -0.45
CA GLU A 16 24.20 3.93 -1.15
C GLU A 16 23.63 5.15 -0.44
N ALA A 17 23.25 6.18 -1.19
CA ALA A 17 22.58 7.35 -0.64
C ALA A 17 21.12 7.01 -0.32
N VAL A 18 20.71 7.26 0.93
CA VAL A 18 19.32 7.08 1.40
C VAL A 18 18.68 8.43 1.65
N LEU A 19 17.53 8.68 1.03
CA LEU A 19 16.72 9.86 1.28
C LEU A 19 15.44 9.50 2.01
N ILE A 20 15.17 10.21 3.10
CA ILE A 20 13.90 10.17 3.82
C ILE A 20 13.10 11.41 3.45
N VAL A 21 11.96 11.21 2.79
CA VAL A 21 11.03 12.29 2.42
C VAL A 21 9.87 12.24 3.40
N THR A 22 9.71 13.27 4.22
CA THR A 22 8.63 13.33 5.21
C THR A 22 7.90 14.67 5.15
N ASP A 23 6.76 14.74 5.82
CA ASP A 23 6.04 15.99 6.03
C ASP A 23 5.95 16.34 7.52
N TYR A 24 5.42 17.53 7.80
CA TYR A 24 5.38 18.07 9.16
C TYR A 24 4.57 17.21 10.15
N GLU A 25 3.73 16.30 9.67
CA GLU A 25 2.92 15.42 10.52
C GLU A 25 3.65 14.11 10.88
N LYS A 26 4.73 13.77 10.17
CA LYS A 26 5.41 12.47 10.29
C LYS A 26 6.88 12.58 10.70
N ILE A 27 7.29 13.73 11.25
CA ILE A 27 8.66 14.00 11.68
C ILE A 27 9.17 12.96 12.69
N ASP A 28 8.36 12.60 13.69
CA ASP A 28 8.80 11.66 14.73
C ASP A 28 9.04 10.25 14.16
N VAL A 29 8.15 9.79 13.28
CA VAL A 29 8.30 8.54 12.54
C VAL A 29 9.55 8.59 11.66
N ALA A 30 9.76 9.68 10.93
CA ALA A 30 10.92 9.86 10.06
C ALA A 30 12.24 9.80 10.84
N SER A 31 12.28 10.37 12.04
CA SER A 31 13.46 10.33 12.92
C SER A 31 13.87 8.89 13.29
N ILE A 32 12.89 8.04 13.61
CA ILE A 32 13.17 6.62 13.92
C ILE A 32 13.65 5.86 12.68
N ILE A 33 13.07 6.14 11.51
CA ILE A 33 13.51 5.56 10.24
C ILE A 33 14.93 6.02 9.89
N GLU A 34 15.26 7.29 10.11
CA GLU A 34 16.59 7.86 9.92
C GLU A 34 17.63 7.15 10.78
N GLU A 35 17.37 6.99 12.08
CA GLU A 35 18.25 6.28 12.99
C GLU A 35 18.48 4.82 12.55
N ALA A 36 17.43 4.16 12.04
CA ALA A 36 17.56 2.81 11.50
C ALA A 36 18.39 2.78 10.20
N CYS A 37 18.24 3.76 9.32
CA CYS A 37 18.99 3.87 8.06
C CYS A 37 20.47 4.19 8.29
N ARG A 38 20.80 5.04 9.26
CA ARG A 38 22.19 5.38 9.64
C ARG A 38 23.01 4.20 10.16
N LYS A 39 22.34 3.10 10.53
CA LYS A 39 22.98 1.82 10.88
C LYS A 39 23.32 0.97 9.65
N LEU A 40 22.78 1.31 8.47
CA LEU A 40 22.90 0.55 7.22
C LEU A 40 23.73 1.28 6.16
N SER A 41 23.57 2.61 6.05
CA SER A 41 24.28 3.48 5.12
C SER A 41 25.05 4.59 5.83
N ASN A 42 26.17 5.00 5.21
CA ASN A 42 26.97 6.15 5.63
C ASN A 42 26.38 7.48 5.15
N GLU A 43 25.51 7.47 4.13
CA GLU A 43 24.93 8.68 3.53
C GLU A 43 23.40 8.64 3.66
N VAL A 44 22.88 9.40 4.61
CA VAL A 44 21.45 9.44 4.94
C VAL A 44 21.02 10.89 5.10
N MET A 45 20.01 11.29 4.33
CA MET A 45 19.46 12.65 4.34
C MET A 45 17.96 12.60 4.62
N THR A 46 17.45 13.64 5.29
CA THR A 46 16.02 13.81 5.52
C THR A 46 15.55 15.15 4.97
N ILE A 47 14.53 15.13 4.11
CA ILE A 47 13.86 16.34 3.60
C ILE A 47 12.44 16.39 4.15
N LYS A 48 12.08 17.53 4.75
CA LYS A 48 10.76 17.81 5.30
C LYS A 48 10.01 18.75 4.35
N MET A 49 8.75 18.45 4.06
CA MET A 49 7.88 19.28 3.23
C MET A 49 6.51 19.54 3.88
N LYS A 50 5.76 20.50 3.34
CA LYS A 50 4.36 20.67 3.72
C LYS A 50 3.57 19.40 3.34
N PRO A 51 2.68 18.89 4.21
CA PRO A 51 1.74 17.83 3.87
C PRO A 51 1.04 18.10 2.54
N ARG A 52 0.88 17.06 1.73
CA ARG A 52 0.05 17.14 0.52
C ARG A 52 -1.43 17.20 0.92
N SER A 53 -2.26 17.79 0.08
CA SER A 53 -3.72 17.87 0.31
C SER A 53 -4.43 16.55 0.06
N ARG A 54 -3.91 15.72 -0.85
CA ARG A 54 -4.46 14.41 -1.22
C ARG A 54 -3.38 13.41 -1.57
N ASN A 55 -3.74 12.13 -1.58
CA ASN A 55 -2.90 11.07 -2.15
C ASN A 55 -2.60 11.37 -3.62
N ALA A 56 -1.41 10.99 -4.09
CA ALA A 56 -0.94 11.19 -5.47
C ALA A 56 -0.76 12.66 -5.90
N GLU A 57 -0.75 13.62 -4.96
CA GLU A 57 -0.29 14.97 -5.27
C GLU A 57 1.24 15.03 -5.32
N GLU A 58 1.79 15.70 -6.34
CA GLU A 58 3.24 15.84 -6.50
C GLU A 58 3.91 16.54 -5.30
N PRO A 59 5.10 16.07 -4.87
CA PRO A 59 5.92 16.80 -3.92
C PRO A 59 6.55 18.05 -4.60
N PRO A 60 7.11 19.00 -3.84
CA PRO A 60 7.83 20.14 -4.40
C PRO A 60 8.95 19.69 -5.36
N LYS A 61 9.21 20.48 -6.41
CA LYS A 61 10.20 20.14 -7.45
C LYS A 61 11.58 19.75 -6.89
N ALA A 62 12.06 20.47 -5.87
CA ALA A 62 13.33 20.16 -5.22
C ALA A 62 13.33 18.77 -4.56
N VAL A 63 12.24 18.37 -3.92
CA VAL A 63 12.06 17.04 -3.32
C VAL A 63 12.09 15.97 -4.41
N ALA A 64 11.35 16.19 -5.51
CA ALA A 64 11.32 15.25 -6.64
C ALA A 64 12.72 15.06 -7.28
N GLN A 65 13.51 16.12 -7.41
CA GLN A 65 14.88 16.02 -7.92
C GLN A 65 15.83 15.31 -6.94
N ALA A 66 15.67 15.54 -5.64
CA ALA A 66 16.42 14.82 -4.62
C ALA A 66 16.10 13.31 -4.66
N MET A 67 14.82 12.94 -4.73
CA MET A 67 14.37 11.55 -4.88
C MET A 67 15.00 10.86 -6.09
N ARG A 68 15.18 11.59 -7.20
CA ARG A 68 15.79 11.07 -8.43
C ARG A 68 17.32 10.87 -8.33
N SER A 69 17.96 11.53 -7.38
CA SER A 69 19.43 11.61 -7.29
C SER A 69 20.03 10.68 -6.24
N VAL A 70 19.25 9.74 -5.71
CA VAL A 70 19.66 8.80 -4.64
C VAL A 70 19.33 7.35 -4.99
N ASP A 71 19.87 6.40 -4.23
CA ASP A 71 19.69 4.97 -4.47
C ASP A 71 18.43 4.39 -3.80
N VAL A 72 18.04 4.97 -2.66
CA VAL A 72 16.91 4.53 -1.86
C VAL A 72 16.11 5.73 -1.35
N VAL A 73 14.80 5.68 -1.51
CA VAL A 73 13.86 6.66 -0.95
C VAL A 73 12.90 5.96 0.01
N LEU A 74 12.80 6.47 1.22
CA LEU A 74 11.77 6.14 2.20
C LEU A 74 10.87 7.36 2.37
N ALA A 75 9.57 7.22 2.14
CA ALA A 75 8.63 8.34 2.20
C ALA A 75 7.55 8.18 3.30
N PRO A 76 7.90 8.34 4.59
CA PRO A 76 6.93 8.44 5.68
C PRO A 76 6.21 9.79 5.62
N THR A 77 5.04 9.80 5.00
CA THR A 77 4.21 11.00 4.76
C THR A 77 2.76 10.76 5.18
N SER A 78 2.00 11.82 5.46
CA SER A 78 0.58 11.73 5.78
C SER A 78 -0.28 11.38 4.56
N LYS A 79 0.18 11.73 3.35
CA LYS A 79 -0.43 11.35 2.06
C LYS A 79 0.52 10.54 1.20
N SER A 80 -0.03 9.62 0.42
CA SER A 80 0.74 8.75 -0.47
C SER A 80 1.41 9.52 -1.62
N LEU A 81 2.71 9.25 -1.81
CA LEU A 81 3.48 9.63 -2.99
C LEU A 81 3.60 8.48 -4.02
N THR A 82 2.92 7.35 -3.79
CA THR A 82 3.07 6.12 -4.59
C THR A 82 2.73 6.36 -6.06
N HIS A 83 1.64 7.08 -6.34
CA HIS A 83 1.17 7.36 -7.69
C HIS A 83 1.54 8.78 -8.15
N THR A 84 2.81 9.16 -7.97
CA THR A 84 3.38 10.44 -8.43
C THR A 84 4.39 10.24 -9.57
N ASP A 85 4.53 11.24 -10.41
CA ASP A 85 5.62 11.38 -11.39
C ASP A 85 6.98 11.43 -10.70
N ALA A 86 7.08 12.11 -9.55
CA ALA A 86 8.31 12.15 -8.76
C ALA A 86 8.81 10.75 -8.40
N ARG A 87 7.94 9.89 -7.87
CA ARG A 87 8.28 8.48 -7.57
C ARG A 87 8.64 7.73 -8.84
N LYS A 88 7.82 7.84 -9.89
CA LYS A 88 8.08 7.15 -11.17
C LYS A 88 9.46 7.50 -11.74
N LYS A 89 9.80 8.79 -11.80
CA LYS A 89 11.09 9.29 -12.33
C LYS A 89 12.27 8.89 -11.44
N ALA A 90 12.08 8.80 -10.13
CA ALA A 90 13.11 8.28 -9.23
C ALA A 90 13.40 6.79 -9.51
N CYS A 91 12.34 5.98 -9.67
CA CYS A 91 12.48 4.58 -10.06
C CYS A 91 13.14 4.40 -11.43
N GLU A 92 12.76 5.19 -12.43
CA GLU A 92 13.38 5.20 -13.76
C GLU A 92 14.89 5.55 -13.69
N ALA A 93 15.28 6.45 -12.77
CA ALA A 93 16.69 6.75 -12.49
C ALA A 93 17.42 5.65 -11.71
N GLY A 94 16.68 4.66 -11.17
CA GLY A 94 17.21 3.48 -10.49
C GLY A 94 16.92 3.42 -8.99
N ALA A 95 16.35 4.47 -8.41
CA ALA A 95 16.06 4.51 -6.98
C ALA A 95 15.04 3.43 -6.60
N ARG A 96 15.26 2.76 -5.46
CA ARG A 96 14.25 1.92 -4.81
C ARG A 96 13.40 2.80 -3.92
N VAL A 97 12.07 2.80 -4.12
CA VAL A 97 11.19 3.73 -3.39
C VAL A 97 10.17 2.97 -2.55
N ALA A 98 10.25 3.13 -1.23
CA ALA A 98 9.23 2.69 -0.29
C ALA A 98 8.40 3.89 0.17
N THR A 99 7.13 3.92 -0.21
CA THR A 99 6.17 4.91 0.30
C THR A 99 5.46 4.39 1.55
N MET A 100 5.25 5.25 2.54
CA MET A 100 4.70 4.85 3.84
C MET A 100 3.57 5.79 4.25
N PRO A 101 2.48 5.89 3.46
CA PRO A 101 1.39 6.83 3.72
C PRO A 101 0.70 6.52 5.05
N GLY A 102 0.51 7.55 5.87
CA GLY A 102 -0.22 7.44 7.12
C GLY A 102 0.49 6.64 8.23
N ILE A 103 1.71 6.15 7.98
CA ILE A 103 2.50 5.35 8.94
C ILE A 103 2.49 5.97 10.34
N THR A 104 2.34 5.12 11.35
CA THR A 104 2.30 5.53 12.77
C THR A 104 3.49 4.97 13.55
N MET A 105 3.74 5.54 14.72
CA MET A 105 4.78 5.03 15.63
C MET A 105 4.51 3.60 16.08
N ASP A 106 3.24 3.23 16.34
CA ASP A 106 2.89 1.86 16.73
C ASP A 106 3.14 0.88 15.56
N MET A 107 2.85 1.26 14.31
CA MET A 107 3.17 0.44 13.15
C MET A 107 4.69 0.15 13.05
N LEU A 108 5.56 1.12 13.38
CA LEU A 108 7.02 0.94 13.39
C LEU A 108 7.54 0.11 14.56
N THR A 109 6.95 0.25 15.74
CA THR A 109 7.53 -0.23 17.01
C THR A 109 6.87 -1.49 17.55
N LYS A 110 5.65 -1.80 17.11
CA LYS A 110 4.86 -2.94 17.60
C LYS A 110 4.10 -3.68 16.51
N GLY A 111 3.78 -3.02 15.39
CA GLY A 111 2.89 -3.53 14.35
C GLY A 111 3.59 -4.05 13.10
N ALA A 112 2.92 -3.84 11.96
CA ALA A 112 3.19 -4.46 10.67
C ALA A 112 4.62 -4.30 10.13
N MET A 113 5.37 -3.26 10.54
CA MET A 113 6.78 -3.12 10.13
C MET A 113 7.71 -4.10 10.84
N LEU A 114 7.30 -4.75 11.91
CA LEU A 114 8.13 -5.72 12.63
C LEU A 114 7.84 -7.17 12.24
N ALA A 115 7.08 -7.39 11.16
CA ALA A 115 6.83 -8.72 10.61
C ALA A 115 8.12 -9.33 10.01
N ASP A 116 8.15 -10.65 9.85
CA ASP A 116 9.18 -11.28 9.01
C ASP A 116 8.78 -11.14 7.54
N TYR A 117 9.41 -10.17 6.86
CA TYR A 117 9.11 -9.89 5.46
C TYR A 117 9.48 -11.04 4.51
N SER A 118 10.27 -12.03 4.95
CA SER A 118 10.52 -13.25 4.19
C SER A 118 9.29 -14.16 4.18
N GLU A 119 8.62 -14.29 5.34
CA GLU A 119 7.37 -15.02 5.47
C GLU A 119 6.22 -14.30 4.75
N VAL A 120 6.13 -12.97 4.95
CA VAL A 120 5.16 -12.13 4.23
C VAL A 120 5.33 -12.32 2.74
N ARG A 121 6.56 -12.22 2.22
CA ARG A 121 6.85 -12.46 0.80
C ARG A 121 6.39 -13.83 0.33
N ALA A 122 6.76 -14.89 1.05
CA ALA A 122 6.39 -16.24 0.65
C ALA A 122 4.86 -16.41 0.57
N LEU A 123 4.13 -15.83 1.53
CA LEU A 123 2.67 -15.90 1.57
C LEU A 123 2.02 -15.04 0.49
N SER A 124 2.48 -13.79 0.29
CA SER A 124 2.00 -12.91 -0.79
C SER A 124 2.25 -13.52 -2.17
N GLU A 125 3.43 -14.08 -2.42
CA GLU A 125 3.76 -14.75 -3.70
C GLU A 125 2.89 -16.00 -3.92
N LYS A 126 2.64 -16.79 -2.86
CA LYS A 126 1.74 -17.95 -2.92
C LYS A 126 0.34 -17.53 -3.31
N PHE A 127 -0.26 -16.54 -2.63
CA PHE A 127 -1.61 -16.11 -2.94
C PHE A 127 -1.71 -15.40 -4.29
N ALA A 128 -0.72 -14.60 -4.69
CA ALA A 128 -0.70 -13.97 -6.00
C ALA A 128 -0.68 -15.01 -7.14
N LYS A 129 0.05 -16.12 -6.94
CA LYS A 129 0.01 -17.26 -7.87
C LYS A 129 -1.38 -17.90 -7.92
N LEU A 130 -1.99 -18.19 -6.78
CA LEU A 130 -3.35 -18.75 -6.72
C LEU A 130 -4.38 -17.83 -7.41
N LEU A 131 -4.29 -16.52 -7.17
CA LEU A 131 -5.15 -15.53 -7.83
C LEU A 131 -4.94 -15.51 -9.35
N THR A 132 -3.71 -15.68 -9.82
CA THR A 132 -3.39 -15.74 -11.27
C THR A 132 -3.97 -16.98 -11.95
N GLU A 133 -4.01 -18.11 -11.25
CA GLU A 133 -4.55 -19.37 -11.77
C GLU A 133 -6.08 -19.46 -11.67
N ALA A 134 -6.69 -18.63 -10.81
CA ALA A 134 -8.13 -18.59 -10.61
C ALA A 134 -8.87 -18.00 -11.83
N LYS A 135 -10.12 -18.44 -12.01
CA LYS A 135 -11.06 -17.86 -12.98
C LYS A 135 -12.12 -16.98 -12.34
N GLU A 136 -12.45 -17.29 -11.09
CA GLU A 136 -13.49 -16.63 -10.31
C GLU A 136 -13.08 -16.60 -8.83
N ILE A 137 -13.44 -15.51 -8.16
CA ILE A 137 -13.36 -15.34 -6.72
C ILE A 137 -14.78 -15.37 -6.17
N LYS A 138 -14.98 -16.15 -5.10
CA LYS A 138 -16.21 -16.20 -4.31
C LYS A 138 -15.90 -15.74 -2.89
N ILE A 139 -16.60 -14.72 -2.40
CA ILE A 139 -16.51 -14.24 -1.02
C ILE A 139 -17.85 -14.49 -0.34
N GLU A 140 -17.84 -15.25 0.76
CA GLU A 140 -19.01 -15.56 1.57
C GLU A 140 -18.82 -15.06 3.00
N ASN A 141 -19.70 -14.16 3.43
CA ASN A 141 -19.71 -13.68 4.81
C ASN A 141 -21.12 -13.22 5.21
N LEU A 142 -21.52 -13.43 6.47
CA LEU A 142 -22.82 -13.02 7.04
C LEU A 142 -24.03 -13.46 6.20
N GLY A 143 -23.95 -14.60 5.50
CA GLY A 143 -25.01 -15.11 4.63
C GLY A 143 -25.13 -14.40 3.27
N TYR A 144 -24.21 -13.49 2.95
CA TYR A 144 -24.10 -12.85 1.64
C TYR A 144 -22.97 -13.48 0.83
N THR A 145 -23.17 -13.54 -0.49
CA THR A 145 -22.19 -14.06 -1.44
C THR A 145 -21.92 -13.06 -2.54
N PHE A 146 -20.64 -12.81 -2.78
CA PHE A 146 -20.14 -11.99 -3.87
C PHE A 146 -19.26 -12.84 -4.80
N TYR A 147 -19.39 -12.61 -6.10
CA TYR A 147 -18.62 -13.27 -7.15
C TYR A 147 -17.89 -12.22 -8.00
N ALA A 148 -16.68 -12.55 -8.43
CA ALA A 148 -15.93 -11.76 -9.39
C ALA A 148 -15.10 -12.65 -10.33
N SER A 149 -15.31 -12.51 -11.64
CA SER A 149 -14.40 -13.15 -12.60
C SER A 149 -13.02 -12.48 -12.55
N VAL A 150 -11.97 -13.29 -12.53
CA VAL A 150 -10.56 -12.87 -12.62
C VAL A 150 -9.83 -13.59 -13.75
N GLU A 151 -10.58 -14.23 -14.65
CA GLU A 151 -10.02 -15.01 -15.74
C GLU A 151 -9.12 -14.15 -16.63
N GLY A 152 -7.89 -14.64 -16.88
CA GLY A 152 -6.89 -13.96 -17.68
C GLY A 152 -6.21 -12.77 -16.99
N ARG A 153 -6.50 -12.52 -15.71
CA ARG A 153 -5.85 -11.47 -14.91
C ARG A 153 -4.62 -12.03 -14.19
N LYS A 154 -3.70 -11.15 -13.83
CA LYS A 154 -2.47 -11.49 -13.12
C LYS A 154 -2.57 -11.03 -11.67
N GLY A 155 -2.41 -11.96 -10.73
CA GLY A 155 -2.25 -11.64 -9.33
C GLY A 155 -0.91 -10.95 -9.07
N ILE A 156 -0.90 -10.00 -8.14
CA ILE A 156 0.26 -9.19 -7.77
C ILE A 156 0.54 -9.40 -6.28
N ALA A 157 1.80 -9.60 -5.93
CA ALA A 157 2.25 -9.70 -4.54
C ALA A 157 2.86 -8.36 -4.10
N ASP A 158 2.16 -7.61 -3.24
CA ASP A 158 2.74 -6.49 -2.51
C ASP A 158 3.38 -7.01 -1.22
N SER A 159 4.58 -7.58 -1.38
CA SER A 159 5.33 -8.23 -0.29
C SER A 159 6.19 -7.28 0.53
N GLY A 160 6.36 -6.02 0.09
CA GLY A 160 7.33 -5.09 0.69
C GLY A 160 8.80 -5.35 0.32
N ILE A 161 9.10 -6.34 -0.53
CA ILE A 161 10.46 -6.61 -1.02
C ILE A 161 10.76 -5.74 -2.25
N ILE A 162 11.46 -4.64 -2.02
CA ILE A 162 11.77 -3.55 -2.96
C ILE A 162 13.29 -3.51 -3.19
N THR A 163 13.92 -4.66 -3.46
CA THR A 163 15.39 -4.79 -3.56
C THR A 163 15.92 -4.60 -4.97
N LYS A 164 15.08 -4.72 -6.00
CA LYS A 164 15.50 -4.54 -7.40
C LYS A 164 15.68 -3.06 -7.72
N ARG A 165 16.71 -2.72 -8.50
CA ARG A 165 16.93 -1.34 -9.00
C ARG A 165 15.66 -0.83 -9.68
N GLY A 166 15.22 0.37 -9.29
CA GLY A 166 13.99 0.98 -9.80
C GLY A 166 12.67 0.38 -9.29
N ALA A 167 12.70 -0.56 -8.34
CA ALA A 167 11.49 -1.09 -7.73
C ALA A 167 10.82 -0.05 -6.81
N PHE A 168 9.52 -0.21 -6.60
CA PHE A 168 8.78 0.55 -5.60
C PHE A 168 7.69 -0.31 -4.96
N GLY A 169 7.21 0.13 -3.80
CA GLY A 169 6.11 -0.49 -3.08
C GLY A 169 5.74 0.32 -1.86
N ASN A 170 4.77 -0.15 -1.10
CA ASN A 170 4.43 0.43 0.20
C ASN A 170 5.20 -0.28 1.32
N LEU A 171 5.42 0.43 2.43
CA LEU A 171 5.80 -0.16 3.70
C LEU A 171 4.97 0.48 4.82
N PRO A 172 4.35 -0.30 5.73
CA PRO A 172 4.35 -1.76 5.76
C PRO A 172 3.57 -2.34 4.57
N ALA A 173 3.88 -3.58 4.20
CA ALA A 173 3.22 -4.30 3.13
C ALA A 173 2.76 -5.68 3.61
N GLY A 174 2.28 -6.49 2.68
CA GLY A 174 1.86 -7.86 2.90
C GLY A 174 0.44 -8.06 2.40
N GLU A 175 0.31 -8.08 1.09
CA GLU A 175 -0.94 -8.35 0.40
C GLU A 175 -0.67 -9.13 -0.89
N ALA A 176 -1.63 -9.96 -1.28
CA ALA A 176 -1.75 -10.43 -2.65
C ALA A 176 -3.08 -9.95 -3.22
N PHE A 177 -3.07 -9.30 -4.37
CA PHE A 177 -4.26 -8.71 -4.95
C PHE A 177 -4.40 -8.99 -6.44
N ILE A 178 -5.61 -8.83 -6.96
CA ILE A 178 -5.94 -8.97 -8.37
C ILE A 178 -7.07 -8.02 -8.76
N ALA A 179 -7.02 -7.49 -9.97
CA ALA A 179 -8.12 -6.72 -10.53
C ALA A 179 -9.17 -7.67 -11.15
N PRO A 180 -10.46 -7.56 -10.81
CA PRO A 180 -11.50 -8.34 -11.47
C PRO A 180 -11.66 -7.92 -12.94
N VAL A 181 -12.28 -8.77 -13.76
CA VAL A 181 -12.68 -8.43 -15.13
C VAL A 181 -13.82 -7.40 -15.06
N GLU A 182 -13.68 -6.30 -15.79
CA GLU A 182 -14.67 -5.22 -15.80
C GLU A 182 -16.04 -5.77 -16.18
N GLY A 183 -17.09 -5.35 -15.47
CA GLY A 183 -18.46 -5.79 -15.75
C GLY A 183 -18.81 -7.20 -15.27
N LYS A 184 -17.85 -7.98 -14.72
CA LYS A 184 -18.06 -9.40 -14.37
C LYS A 184 -18.04 -9.70 -12.87
N SER A 185 -18.39 -8.73 -12.05
CA SER A 185 -18.61 -8.95 -10.62
C SER A 185 -20.08 -8.74 -10.27
N TYR A 186 -20.63 -9.58 -9.40
CA TYR A 186 -22.04 -9.53 -9.02
C TYR A 186 -22.29 -10.14 -7.63
N GLY A 187 -23.48 -9.87 -7.08
CA GLY A 187 -23.94 -10.43 -5.81
C GLY A 187 -23.91 -9.41 -4.68
N LYS A 188 -23.72 -9.88 -3.44
CA LYS A 188 -23.72 -9.04 -2.24
C LYS A 188 -22.45 -9.24 -1.44
N LEU A 189 -21.76 -8.13 -1.16
CA LEU A 189 -20.56 -8.11 -0.34
C LEU A 189 -20.89 -7.50 1.03
N ALA A 190 -20.65 -8.25 2.10
CA ALA A 190 -20.77 -7.79 3.47
C ALA A 190 -19.41 -7.37 4.02
N ILE A 191 -19.32 -6.13 4.51
CA ILE A 191 -18.13 -5.56 5.15
C ILE A 191 -18.45 -5.32 6.62
N ASP A 192 -17.84 -6.08 7.52
CA ASP A 192 -18.16 -6.13 8.95
C ASP A 192 -17.00 -5.77 9.88
N GLY A 193 -15.82 -5.48 9.33
CA GLY A 193 -14.65 -5.04 10.08
C GLY A 193 -14.47 -3.52 10.06
N SER A 194 -13.83 -3.02 9.00
CA SER A 194 -13.52 -1.60 8.86
C SER A 194 -13.66 -1.12 7.41
N PHE A 195 -13.83 0.18 7.24
CA PHE A 195 -13.81 0.83 5.93
C PHE A 195 -12.90 2.07 5.98
N ALA A 196 -12.03 2.28 5.00
CA ALA A 196 -10.95 3.27 5.08
C ALA A 196 -11.42 4.71 5.37
N SER A 197 -12.58 5.13 4.86
CA SER A 197 -13.16 6.47 5.10
C SER A 197 -13.96 6.58 6.41
N ILE A 198 -14.18 5.47 7.12
CA ILE A 198 -15.05 5.38 8.29
C ILE A 198 -14.27 4.98 9.54
N GLY A 199 -13.33 4.06 9.42
CA GLY A 199 -12.70 3.34 10.53
C GLY A 199 -13.43 2.03 10.83
N LEU A 200 -13.42 1.61 12.09
CA LEU A 200 -14.16 0.45 12.56
C LEU A 200 -15.66 0.65 12.40
N LEU A 201 -16.35 -0.37 11.90
CA LEU A 201 -17.79 -0.31 11.66
C LEU A 201 -18.56 -0.71 12.92
N SER A 202 -19.63 0.05 13.20
CA SER A 202 -20.56 -0.28 14.29
C SER A 202 -21.59 -1.33 13.88
N ARG A 203 -21.91 -1.38 12.59
CA ARG A 203 -22.78 -2.36 11.92
C ARG A 203 -22.24 -2.65 10.52
N PRO A 204 -22.44 -3.86 9.98
CA PRO A 204 -21.94 -4.20 8.66
C PRO A 204 -22.49 -3.27 7.57
N ILE A 205 -21.69 -3.05 6.53
CA ILE A 205 -22.13 -2.44 5.28
C ILE A 205 -22.36 -3.56 4.27
N ILE A 206 -23.54 -3.57 3.66
CA ILE A 206 -23.89 -4.51 2.59
C ILE A 206 -23.91 -3.75 1.26
N LEU A 207 -23.08 -4.20 0.32
CA LEU A 207 -23.02 -3.66 -1.03
C LEU A 207 -23.68 -4.66 -1.99
N THR A 208 -24.72 -4.24 -2.70
CA THR A 208 -25.25 -5.00 -3.84
C THR A 208 -24.51 -4.57 -5.10
N ILE A 209 -23.96 -5.55 -5.81
CA ILE A 209 -23.09 -5.34 -6.96
C ILE A 209 -23.72 -6.01 -8.18
N GLU A 210 -23.83 -5.25 -9.26
CA GLU A 210 -24.29 -5.70 -10.58
C GLU A 210 -23.35 -5.14 -11.65
N GLU A 211 -22.98 -5.96 -12.63
CA GLU A 211 -22.06 -5.57 -13.71
C GLU A 211 -20.79 -4.85 -13.22
N GLY A 212 -20.19 -5.35 -12.13
CA GLY A 212 -18.97 -4.78 -11.54
C GLY A 212 -19.16 -3.47 -10.78
N ARG A 213 -20.40 -3.01 -10.59
CA ARG A 213 -20.73 -1.72 -9.97
C ARG A 213 -21.59 -1.89 -8.72
N VAL A 214 -21.33 -1.08 -7.71
CA VAL A 214 -22.17 -0.95 -6.52
C VAL A 214 -23.45 -0.20 -6.88
N ILE A 215 -24.59 -0.91 -6.89
CA ILE A 215 -25.90 -0.33 -7.21
C ILE A 215 -26.74 0.00 -5.97
N LYS A 216 -26.44 -0.62 -4.82
CA LYS A 216 -27.14 -0.40 -3.55
C LYS A 216 -26.19 -0.56 -2.38
N LYS A 217 -26.40 0.27 -1.36
CA LYS A 217 -25.67 0.28 -0.08
C LYS A 217 -26.69 0.20 1.07
N GLU A 218 -26.39 -0.59 2.08
CA GLU A 218 -27.22 -0.76 3.28
C GLU A 218 -26.32 -0.91 4.53
N GLY A 219 -26.79 -0.51 5.71
CA GLY A 219 -26.01 -0.55 6.94
C GLY A 219 -25.37 0.79 7.34
N ASP A 220 -24.08 0.81 7.69
CA ASP A 220 -23.37 2.04 8.10
C ASP A 220 -22.89 2.88 6.89
N GLU A 221 -23.68 2.94 5.80
CA GLU A 221 -23.24 3.50 4.52
C GLU A 221 -23.18 5.03 4.47
N GLY A 222 -23.70 5.74 5.48
CA GLY A 222 -23.84 7.20 5.44
C GLY A 222 -22.53 7.98 5.24
N LYS A 223 -21.37 7.33 5.46
CA LYS A 223 -20.03 7.89 5.25
C LYS A 223 -19.32 7.36 4.00
N LEU A 224 -19.93 6.44 3.24
CA LEU A 224 -19.44 5.94 1.96
C LEU A 224 -19.79 6.93 0.84
N GLN A 225 -18.79 7.73 0.44
CA GLN A 225 -18.93 8.77 -0.58
C GLN A 225 -18.39 8.33 -1.93
N ILE A 226 -18.69 7.10 -2.34
CA ILE A 226 -18.21 6.51 -3.60
C ILE A 226 -18.67 7.32 -4.82
N GLU A 227 -19.85 7.93 -4.73
CA GLU A 227 -20.47 8.72 -5.80
C GLU A 227 -19.76 10.05 -6.08
N LYS A 228 -18.88 10.51 -5.16
CA LYS A 228 -18.09 11.72 -5.38
C LYS A 228 -17.02 11.56 -6.47
N TYR A 229 -16.69 10.32 -6.82
CA TYR A 229 -15.62 10.01 -7.74
C TYR A 229 -16.17 9.32 -8.97
N LYS A 230 -15.67 9.72 -10.15
CA LYS A 230 -15.97 9.03 -11.40
C LYS A 230 -15.52 7.57 -11.28
N ASN A 231 -16.43 6.64 -11.52
CA ASN A 231 -16.21 5.19 -11.34
C ASN A 231 -15.86 4.77 -9.90
N GLY A 232 -16.19 5.58 -8.88
CA GLY A 232 -15.96 5.21 -7.48
C GLY A 232 -16.82 4.02 -7.01
N ASP A 233 -17.83 3.67 -7.79
CA ASP A 233 -18.72 2.52 -7.63
C ASP A 233 -18.20 1.22 -8.27
N VAL A 234 -17.10 1.26 -9.02
CA VAL A 234 -16.54 0.09 -9.71
C VAL A 234 -15.61 -0.71 -8.79
N ILE A 235 -15.77 -2.03 -8.75
CA ILE A 235 -14.83 -2.92 -8.06
C ILE A 235 -13.51 -2.96 -8.83
N ALA A 236 -12.46 -2.40 -8.24
CA ALA A 236 -11.16 -2.23 -8.91
C ALA A 236 -10.11 -3.28 -8.51
N GLU A 237 -10.22 -3.83 -7.31
CA GLU A 237 -9.20 -4.71 -6.72
C GLU A 237 -9.82 -5.61 -5.65
N ILE A 238 -9.33 -6.85 -5.57
CA ILE A 238 -9.63 -7.79 -4.49
C ILE A 238 -8.29 -8.26 -3.91
N GLY A 239 -8.12 -8.04 -2.61
CA GLY A 239 -6.87 -8.29 -1.88
C GLY A 239 -7.01 -9.31 -0.76
N ILE A 240 -5.93 -10.04 -0.51
CA ILE A 240 -5.76 -10.98 0.62
C ILE A 240 -4.60 -10.48 1.46
N GLY A 241 -4.88 -10.12 2.71
CA GLY A 241 -3.86 -9.72 3.69
C GLY A 241 -2.95 -10.89 4.05
N THR A 242 -1.64 -10.65 4.06
CA THR A 242 -0.61 -11.67 4.32
C THR A 242 0.42 -11.24 5.37
N ASN A 243 0.25 -10.06 5.97
CA ASN A 243 1.07 -9.62 7.09
C ASN A 243 0.42 -10.01 8.44
N PRO A 244 1.02 -10.93 9.22
CA PRO A 244 0.44 -11.40 10.48
C PRO A 244 0.52 -10.39 11.64
N LYS A 245 1.19 -9.24 11.43
CA LYS A 245 1.31 -8.16 12.41
C LYS A 245 0.53 -6.89 12.03
N ALA A 246 -0.33 -6.97 11.02
CA ALA A 246 -1.21 -5.88 10.60
C ALA A 246 -2.33 -5.61 11.61
#